data_AF-A0A9E2UAP5-F1
#
_entry.id   AF-A0A9E2UAP5-F1
#
_cell.length_a   1.000
_cell.length_b   1.000
_cell.length_c   1.000
_cell.angle_alpha   90.00
_cell.angle_beta   90.00
_cell.angle_gamma   90.00
#
_symmetry.space_group_name_H-M   'P 1'
#
loop_
_entity.id
_entity.type
_entity.pdbx_description
1 polymer ?
#
loop_
_entity_poly.entity_id
_entity_poly.type
_entity_poly.pdbx_seq_one_letter_code
_entity_poly.pdbx_strand_id
1 'polypeptide(L)'
;MKRSGLTLAAVLLLLLIGTAAASQQGQTAVVYWKAADKCAKQAQAAFPDYNAESNAKRDARLKECLSGGNLAPRQPLSPTPPQ
;
A
#
# COMPACT_ATOMS: atom_id res chain seq x y z
N MET A 1 -34.47 31.26 25.15
CA MET A 1 -34.16 30.14 24.22
C MET A 1 -33.48 30.66 22.95
N LYS A 2 -32.23 31.15 22.99
CA LYS A 2 -31.52 31.61 21.76
C LYS A 2 -29.99 31.42 21.78
N ARG A 3 -29.37 31.19 22.94
CA ARG A 3 -27.91 31.05 23.07
C ARG A 3 -27.38 29.66 22.71
N SER A 4 -28.16 28.60 22.93
CA SER A 4 -27.71 27.21 22.72
C SER A 4 -27.62 26.78 21.24
N GLY A 5 -28.39 27.42 20.34
CA GLY A 5 -28.33 27.10 18.90
C GLY A 5 -27.10 27.69 18.22
N LEU A 6 -26.62 28.85 18.70
CA LEU A 6 -25.48 29.55 18.13
C LEU A 6 -24.15 28.82 18.43
N THR A 7 -24.01 28.25 19.63
CA THR A 7 -22.84 27.46 20.00
C THR A 7 -22.76 26.15 19.22
N LEU A 8 -23.89 25.48 18.97
CA LEU A 8 -23.90 24.25 18.16
C LEU A 8 -23.50 24.53 16.70
N ALA A 9 -24.03 25.60 16.12
CA ALA A 9 -23.70 26.01 14.75
C ALA A 9 -22.21 26.38 14.60
N ALA A 10 -21.62 27.05 15.60
CA ALA A 10 -20.20 27.40 15.59
C ALA A 10 -19.28 26.17 15.69
N VAL A 11 -19.64 25.17 16.50
CA VAL A 11 -18.88 23.92 16.61
C VAL A 11 -18.94 23.11 15.32
N LEU A 12 -20.10 23.05 14.67
CA LEU A 12 -20.26 22.41 13.35
C LEU A 12 -19.43 23.10 12.27
N LEU A 13 -19.34 24.44 12.29
CA LEU A 13 -18.54 25.20 11.33
C LEU A 13 -17.03 24.97 11.50
N LEU A 14 -16.56 24.77 12.73
CA LEU A 14 -15.15 24.49 13.04
C LEU A 14 -14.71 23.07 12.61
N LEU A 15 -15.64 22.11 12.60
CA LEU A 15 -15.36 20.73 12.17
C LEU A 15 -15.16 20.59 10.65
N LEU A 16 -15.65 21.55 9.86
CA LEU A 16 -15.53 21.56 8.39
C LEU A 16 -14.17 22.07 7.88
N ILE A 17 -13.33 22.63 8.75
CA ILE A 17 -12.04 23.26 8.37
C ILE A 17 -10.86 22.26 8.45
N GLY A 18 -11.09 21.05 8.95
CA GLY A 18 -10.07 20.01 9.05
C GLY A 18 -9.80 19.35 7.70
N THR A 19 -8.89 19.89 6.88
CA THR A 19 -8.34 19.14 5.74
C THR A 19 -7.34 18.11 6.28
N ALA A 20 -7.76 16.85 6.32
CA ALA A 20 -6.85 15.73 6.57
C ALA A 20 -5.91 15.57 5.36
N ALA A 21 -4.86 16.38 5.31
CA ALA A 21 -3.82 16.28 4.30
C ALA A 21 -2.89 15.12 4.68
N ALA A 22 -2.64 14.22 3.72
CA ALA A 22 -1.60 13.20 3.91
C ALA A 22 -0.26 13.91 4.12
N SER A 23 0.44 13.55 5.22
CA SER A 23 1.79 14.04 5.47
C SER A 23 2.69 13.72 4.27
N GLN A 24 3.75 14.49 4.08
CA GLN A 24 4.72 14.24 3.01
C GLN A 24 5.32 12.83 3.07
N GLN A 25 5.53 12.31 4.29
CA GLN A 25 5.95 10.92 4.53
C GLN A 25 4.89 9.92 4.05
N GLY A 26 3.61 10.18 4.33
CA GLY A 26 2.50 9.36 3.84
C GLY A 26 2.40 9.36 2.31
N GLN A 27 2.58 10.51 1.68
CA GLN A 27 2.61 10.61 0.21
C GLN A 27 3.76 9.81 -0.39
N THR A 28 4.94 9.89 0.22
CA THR A 28 6.12 9.11 -0.17
C THR A 28 5.85 7.61 -0.04
N ALA A 29 5.30 7.17 1.10
CA ALA A 29 4.93 5.77 1.32
C ALA A 29 3.95 5.25 0.25
N VAL A 30 2.96 6.06 -0.14
CA VAL A 30 2.02 5.70 -1.22
C VAL A 30 2.72 5.51 -2.57
N VAL A 31 3.72 6.34 -2.90
CA VAL A 31 4.50 6.21 -4.14
C VAL A 31 5.27 4.88 -4.15
N TYR A 32 6.01 4.58 -3.08
CA TYR A 32 6.75 3.32 -2.97
C TYR A 32 5.84 2.10 -2.95
N TRP A 33 4.69 2.18 -2.28
CA TRP A 33 3.70 1.12 -2.27
C TRP A 33 3.14 0.84 -3.68
N LYS A 34 2.78 1.88 -4.44
CA LYS A 34 2.32 1.75 -5.83
C LYS A 34 3.38 1.12 -6.74
N ALA A 35 4.64 1.50 -6.58
CA ALA A 35 5.75 0.91 -7.32
C ALA A 35 5.89 -0.59 -7.01
N ALA A 36 5.81 -0.98 -5.73
CA ALA A 36 5.88 -2.37 -5.32
C ALA A 36 4.65 -3.19 -5.78
N ASP A 37 3.46 -2.60 -5.80
CA ASP A 37 2.24 -3.22 -6.33
C ASP A 37 2.36 -3.51 -7.84
N LYS A 38 2.95 -2.58 -8.61
CA LYS A 38 3.25 -2.81 -10.03
C LYS A 38 4.15 -4.03 -10.23
N CYS A 39 5.19 -4.20 -9.41
CA CYS A 39 6.04 -5.39 -9.46
C CYS A 39 5.25 -6.69 -9.20
N ALA A 40 4.34 -6.71 -8.23
CA ALA A 40 3.52 -7.89 -7.96
C ALA A 40 2.57 -8.20 -9.12
N LYS A 41 1.94 -7.19 -9.71
CA LYS A 41 1.08 -7.37 -10.90
C LYS A 41 1.85 -7.93 -12.09
N GLN A 42 3.08 -7.44 -12.32
CA GLN A 42 3.94 -7.95 -13.38
C GLN A 42 4.35 -9.41 -13.13
N ALA A 43 4.71 -9.76 -11.89
CA ALA A 43 5.03 -11.14 -11.53
C ALA A 43 3.82 -12.06 -11.72
N GLN A 44 2.64 -11.65 -11.25
CA GLN A 44 1.40 -12.42 -11.41
C GLN A 44 1.02 -12.61 -12.89
N ALA A 45 1.15 -11.57 -13.71
CA ALA A 45 0.86 -11.65 -15.13
C ALA A 45 1.83 -12.59 -15.87
N ALA A 46 3.10 -12.63 -15.45
CA ALA A 46 4.11 -13.53 -16.03
C ALA A 46 3.91 -15.00 -15.64
N PHE A 47 3.40 -15.27 -14.43
CA PHE A 47 3.18 -16.62 -13.91
C PHE A 47 1.79 -16.73 -13.23
N PRO A 48 0.72 -16.84 -14.04
CA PRO A 48 -0.66 -16.71 -13.56
C PRO A 48 -1.16 -17.91 -12.74
N ASP A 49 -0.53 -19.08 -12.91
CA ASP A 49 -0.99 -20.31 -12.25
C ASP A 49 -0.68 -20.32 -10.75
N TYR A 50 -1.60 -20.90 -9.97
CA TYR A 50 -1.48 -21.02 -8.51
C TYR A 50 -0.92 -22.38 -8.10
N ASN A 51 0.16 -22.82 -8.73
CA ASN A 51 0.90 -24.02 -8.38
C ASN A 51 2.29 -23.67 -7.81
N ALA A 52 2.95 -24.61 -7.15
CA ALA A 52 4.21 -24.36 -6.44
C ALA A 52 5.33 -23.81 -7.35
N GLU A 53 5.44 -24.33 -8.58
CA GLU A 53 6.44 -23.88 -9.55
C GLU A 53 6.20 -22.43 -9.98
N SER A 54 4.96 -22.11 -10.36
CA SER A 54 4.58 -20.75 -10.75
C SER A 54 4.69 -19.77 -9.58
N ASN A 55 4.38 -20.19 -8.35
CA ASN A 55 4.59 -19.36 -7.16
C ASN A 55 6.08 -19.03 -6.94
N ALA A 56 6.97 -20.02 -7.07
CA ALA A 56 8.42 -19.79 -6.97
C ALA A 56 8.94 -18.84 -8.06
N LYS A 57 8.44 -18.97 -9.30
CA LYS A 57 8.77 -18.06 -10.40
C LYS A 57 8.25 -16.64 -10.15
N ARG A 58 7.04 -16.47 -9.58
CA ARG A 58 6.54 -15.16 -9.15
C ARG A 58 7.41 -14.53 -8.08
N ASP A 59 7.82 -15.30 -7.08
CA ASP A 59 8.69 -14.80 -6.00
C ASP A 59 10.03 -14.32 -6.56
N ALA A 60 10.64 -15.10 -7.45
CA ALA A 60 11.89 -14.71 -8.11
C ALA A 60 11.72 -13.41 -8.92
N ARG A 61 10.65 -13.31 -9.72
CA ARG A 61 10.38 -12.13 -10.55
C ARG A 61 10.03 -10.89 -9.72
N LEU A 62 9.28 -11.09 -8.64
CA LEU A 62 8.93 -10.03 -7.70
C LEU A 62 10.21 -9.52 -7.02
N LYS A 63 11.07 -10.41 -6.54
CA LYS A 63 12.35 -10.06 -5.90
C LYS A 63 13.25 -9.26 -6.84
N GLU A 64 13.39 -9.69 -8.09
CA GLU A 64 14.15 -8.98 -9.12
C GLU A 64 13.62 -7.55 -9.31
N CYS A 65 12.31 -7.40 -9.55
CA CYS A 65 11.68 -6.09 -9.76
C CYS A 65 11.83 -5.16 -8.55
N LEU A 66 11.58 -5.67 -7.33
CA LEU A 66 11.72 -4.88 -6.11
C LEU A 66 13.17 -4.41 -5.91
N SER A 67 14.15 -5.29 -6.15
CA SER A 67 15.57 -4.96 -6.03
C SER A 67 16.02 -3.90 -7.04
N GLY A 68 15.59 -4.00 -8.30
CA GLY A 68 15.91 -3.00 -9.33
C GLY A 68 15.31 -1.63 -9.06
N GLY A 69 14.21 -1.57 -8.30
CA GLY A 69 13.55 -0.33 -7.88
C GLY A 69 13.98 0.21 -6.51
N ASN A 70 14.93 -0.43 -5.82
CA ASN A 70 15.24 -0.15 -4.41
C ASN A 70 13.99 -0.13 -3.50
N LEU A 71 13.04 -1.02 -3.77
CA LEU A 71 11.79 -1.13 -3.04
C LEU A 71 11.93 -2.11 -1.88
N ALA A 72 11.09 -1.95 -0.86
CA ALA A 72 11.09 -2.86 0.29
C ALA A 72 10.82 -4.32 -0.15
N PRO A 73 11.59 -5.30 0.36
CA PRO A 73 11.39 -6.70 0.03
C PRO A 73 10.04 -7.21 0.56
N ARG A 74 9.48 -8.23 -0.11
CA ARG A 74 8.27 -8.93 0.33
C ARG A 74 8.61 -10.35 0.78
N GLN A 75 7.75 -10.88 1.65
CA GLN A 75 7.83 -12.29 2.05
C GLN A 75 7.56 -13.19 0.84
N PRO A 76 8.26 -14.33 0.73
CA PRO A 76 8.01 -15.31 -0.33
C PRO A 76 6.61 -15.90 -0.21
N LEU A 77 5.97 -16.17 -1.35
CA LEU A 77 4.72 -16.91 -1.46
C LEU A 77 4.93 -18.42 -1.29
N SER A 78 6.12 -18.91 -1.64
CA SER A 78 6.50 -20.30 -1.42
C SER A 78 6.81 -20.56 0.06
N PRO A 79 6.42 -21.72 0.61
CA PRO A 79 6.83 -22.13 1.95
C PRO A 79 8.36 -22.08 2.04
N THR A 80 8.88 -21.48 3.11
CA THR A 80 10.30 -21.63 3.42
C THR A 80 10.50 -23.10 3.79
N PRO A 81 11.44 -23.84 3.15
CA PRO A 81 11.76 -25.19 3.60
C PRO A 81 12.11 -25.17 5.09
N PRO A 82 11.78 -26.21 5.87
CA PRO A 82 12.29 -26.34 7.22
C PRO A 82 13.82 -26.20 7.17
N GLN A 83 14.38 -25.29 7.99
CA GLN A 83 15.82 -25.14 8.14
C GLN A 83 16.42 -26.37 8.83
#